data_AF-A0A5B0NNA4-F1
#
_entry.id   AF-A0A5B0NNA4-F1
#
_cell.length_a   1.000
_cell.length_b   1.000
_cell.length_c   1.000
_cell.angle_alpha   90.00
_cell.angle_beta   90.00
_cell.angle_gamma   90.00
#
_symmetry.space_group_name_H-M   'P 1'
#
loop_
_entity.id
_entity.type
_entity.pdbx_description
1 polymer ?
#
loop_
_entity_poly.entity_id
_entity_poly.type
_entity_poly.pdbx_seq_one_letter_code
_entity_poly.pdbx_strand_id
1 'polypeptide(L)'
;MAKDKHSRSANLRDLTLQLDTVIRQITQSSATRGLFQQTADALGIRCSPLIAGYGIRWNIKYESHKRAILAREVIDKILKDDQESVEKSQRKLRNKNNSATDPNIGIFNDVSFSPVDWQDIEELNSELKVISPTLMI
;
A
#
# COMPACT_ATOMS: atom_id res chain seq x y z
N MET A 1 0.38 -19.65 26.60
CA MET A 1 1.25 -18.74 25.82
C MET A 1 1.34 -19.11 24.32
N ALA A 2 0.44 -19.93 23.76
CA ALA A 2 0.42 -20.27 22.32
C ALA A 2 -0.63 -19.46 21.53
N LYS A 3 -1.64 -18.91 22.21
CA LYS A 3 -2.78 -18.22 21.57
C LYS A 3 -2.40 -16.83 21.04
N ASP A 4 -1.47 -16.15 21.71
CA ASP A 4 -1.03 -14.79 21.38
C ASP A 4 -0.05 -14.72 20.20
N LYS A 5 0.68 -15.82 19.95
CA LYS A 5 1.60 -15.91 18.80
C LYS A 5 0.85 -16.10 17.48
N HIS A 6 -0.21 -16.91 17.48
CA HIS A 6 -1.03 -17.18 16.30
C HIS A 6 -1.88 -15.97 15.88
N SER A 7 -2.30 -15.13 16.82
CA SER A 7 -2.99 -13.87 16.49
C SER A 7 -2.05 -12.85 15.86
N ARG A 8 -0.84 -12.67 16.41
CA ARG A 8 0.18 -11.77 15.82
C ARG A 8 0.54 -12.21 14.40
N SER A 9 0.83 -13.49 14.17
CA SER A 9 1.19 -13.97 12.83
C SER A 9 0.06 -13.86 11.81
N ALA A 10 -1.19 -14.06 12.22
CA ALA A 10 -2.35 -13.86 11.36
C ALA A 10 -2.53 -12.39 10.97
N ASN A 11 -2.38 -11.47 11.93
CA ASN A 11 -2.47 -10.03 11.70
C ASN A 11 -1.36 -9.55 10.74
N LEU A 12 -0.11 -10.00 10.97
CA LEU A 12 1.03 -9.71 10.10
C LEU A 12 0.81 -10.18 8.66
N ARG A 13 0.24 -11.39 8.51
CA ARG A 13 -0.14 -11.90 7.18
C ARG A 13 -1.18 -11.01 6.53
N ASP A 14 -2.21 -10.59 7.27
CA ASP A 14 -3.26 -9.72 6.73
C ASP A 14 -2.70 -8.36 6.30
N LEU A 15 -1.87 -7.72 7.13
CA LEU A 15 -1.18 -6.48 6.82
C LEU A 15 -0.35 -6.57 5.52
N THR A 16 0.42 -7.65 5.35
CA THR A 16 1.20 -7.83 4.11
C THR A 16 0.31 -8.03 2.87
N LEU A 17 -0.84 -8.70 3.01
CA LEU A 17 -1.80 -8.87 1.92
C LEU A 17 -2.51 -7.57 1.53
N GLN A 18 -2.81 -6.73 2.54
CA GLN A 18 -3.36 -5.39 2.32
C GLN A 18 -2.34 -4.52 1.59
N LEU A 19 -1.08 -4.51 2.04
CA LEU A 19 -0.01 -3.77 1.36
C LEU A 19 0.19 -4.25 -0.08
N ASP A 20 0.22 -5.56 -0.31
CA ASP A 20 0.33 -6.14 -1.65
C ASP A 20 -0.84 -5.71 -2.55
N THR A 21 -2.04 -5.58 -1.98
CA THR A 21 -3.23 -5.10 -2.69
C THR A 21 -3.13 -3.62 -3.06
N VAL A 22 -2.68 -2.77 -2.13
CA VAL A 22 -2.47 -1.33 -2.39
C VAL A 22 -1.40 -1.12 -3.46
N ILE A 23 -0.26 -1.80 -3.34
CA ILE A 23 0.81 -1.74 -4.36
C ILE A 23 0.26 -2.18 -5.72
N ARG A 24 -0.51 -3.27 -5.78
CA ARG A 24 -1.16 -3.72 -7.02
C ARG A 24 -2.08 -2.64 -7.59
N GLN A 25 -2.91 -2.02 -6.77
CA GLN A 25 -3.84 -0.98 -7.19
C GLN A 25 -3.14 0.30 -7.66
N ILE A 26 -2.04 0.70 -7.03
CA ILE A 26 -1.24 1.84 -7.50
C ILE A 26 -0.53 1.52 -8.82
N THR A 27 -0.12 0.27 -9.01
CA THR A 27 0.65 -0.14 -10.18
C THR A 27 -0.22 -0.66 -11.33
N GLN A 28 -1.55 -0.75 -11.15
CA GLN A 28 -2.45 -1.39 -12.12
C GLN A 28 -2.59 -0.63 -13.44
N SER A 29 -2.47 0.69 -13.42
CA SER A 29 -2.70 1.54 -14.61
C SER A 29 -1.71 2.69 -14.68
N SER A 30 -1.52 3.24 -15.88
CA SER A 30 -0.69 4.44 -16.05
C SER A 30 -1.23 5.64 -15.27
N ALA A 31 -2.56 5.75 -15.12
CA ALA A 31 -3.19 6.82 -14.37
C ALA A 31 -2.86 6.74 -12.87
N THR A 32 -2.98 5.56 -12.26
CA THR A 32 -2.68 5.35 -10.84
C THR A 32 -1.19 5.49 -10.52
N ARG A 33 -0.32 5.02 -11.43
CA ARG A 33 1.13 5.29 -11.35
C ARG A 33 1.44 6.78 -11.46
N GLY A 34 0.73 7.50 -12.33
CA GLY A 34 0.85 8.95 -12.48
C GLY A 34 0.42 9.69 -11.21
N LEU A 35 -0.69 9.28 -10.59
CA LEU A 35 -1.16 9.82 -9.31
C LEU A 35 -0.10 9.63 -8.21
N PHE A 36 0.52 8.46 -8.15
CA PHE A 36 1.59 8.19 -7.19
C PHE A 36 2.78 9.13 -7.39
N GLN A 37 3.25 9.28 -8.63
CA GLN A 37 4.37 10.17 -8.93
C GLN A 37 4.04 11.63 -8.61
N GLN A 38 2.86 12.11 -9.01
CA GLN A 38 2.40 13.47 -8.72
C GLN A 38 2.30 13.73 -7.21
N THR A 39 1.84 12.75 -6.45
CA THR A 39 1.75 12.87 -4.98
C THR A 39 3.14 12.90 -4.36
N ALA A 40 4.07 12.06 -4.83
CA ALA A 40 5.46 12.09 -4.37
C ALA A 40 6.12 13.45 -4.66
N ASP A 41 5.92 13.98 -5.87
CA ASP A 41 6.45 15.29 -6.28
C ASP A 41 5.86 16.42 -5.44
N ALA A 42 4.54 16.38 -5.17
CA ALA A 42 3.84 17.37 -4.34
C ALA A 42 4.32 17.36 -2.88
N LEU A 43 4.71 16.19 -2.35
CA LEU A 43 5.30 16.05 -1.01
C LEU A 43 6.81 16.31 -0.99
N GLY A 44 7.45 16.47 -2.16
CA GLY A 44 8.91 16.62 -2.27
C GLY A 44 9.69 15.35 -1.92
N ILE A 45 9.04 14.19 -1.97
CA ILE A 45 9.62 12.89 -1.59
C ILE A 45 10.20 12.21 -2.82
N ARG A 46 11.49 11.86 -2.76
CA ARG A 46 12.12 11.05 -3.80
C ARG A 46 11.95 9.57 -3.49
N CYS A 47 10.98 8.93 -4.13
CA CYS A 47 10.78 7.49 -4.07
C CYS A 47 10.92 6.83 -5.44
N SER A 48 11.42 5.59 -5.46
CA SER A 48 11.41 4.78 -6.69
C SER A 48 9.97 4.37 -7.04
N PRO A 49 9.66 4.14 -8.34
CA PRO A 49 8.38 3.60 -8.74
C PRO A 49 8.09 2.27 -8.03
N LEU A 50 6.85 2.12 -7.55
CA LEU A 50 6.37 0.86 -6.98
C LEU A 50 6.35 -0.24 -8.03
N ILE A 51 6.64 -1.46 -7.60
CA ILE A 51 6.62 -2.66 -8.42
C ILE A 51 5.63 -3.64 -7.80
N ALA A 52 4.72 -4.20 -8.60
CA ALA A 52 3.86 -5.27 -8.09
C ALA A 52 4.69 -6.53 -7.88
N GLY A 53 4.72 -7.06 -6.65
CA GLY A 53 5.41 -8.30 -6.29
C GLY A 53 4.72 -9.57 -6.82
N TYR A 54 4.30 -9.60 -8.09
CA TYR A 54 3.60 -10.74 -8.67
C TYR A 54 4.51 -11.95 -8.79
N GLY A 55 4.18 -13.05 -8.10
CA GLY A 55 4.54 -14.45 -8.42
C GLY A 55 6.03 -14.82 -8.57
N ILE A 56 6.95 -13.88 -8.38
CA ILE A 56 8.36 -14.07 -8.71
C ILE A 56 9.15 -13.88 -7.42
N ARG A 57 9.99 -14.88 -7.13
CA ARG A 57 11.14 -14.94 -6.21
C ARG A 57 11.17 -13.93 -5.05
N TRP A 58 11.42 -14.40 -3.83
CA TRP A 58 11.59 -13.61 -2.60
C TRP A 58 12.27 -12.24 -2.75
N ASN A 59 13.29 -12.13 -3.59
CA ASN A 59 13.97 -10.86 -3.87
C ASN A 59 13.04 -9.75 -4.41
N ILE A 60 12.06 -10.09 -5.27
CA ILE A 60 11.11 -9.10 -5.81
C ILE A 60 10.08 -8.70 -4.76
N LYS A 61 9.64 -9.64 -3.91
CA LYS A 61 8.74 -9.32 -2.79
C LYS A 61 9.41 -8.37 -1.80
N TYR A 62 10.65 -8.67 -1.43
CA TYR A 62 11.48 -7.81 -0.57
C TYR A 62 11.63 -6.39 -1.16
N GLU A 63 12.01 -6.29 -2.43
CA GLU A 63 12.21 -4.99 -3.07
C GLU A 63 10.89 -4.22 -3.23
N SER A 64 9.79 -4.91 -3.52
CA SER A 64 8.44 -4.34 -3.57
C SER A 64 8.05 -3.70 -2.25
N HIS A 65 8.16 -4.46 -1.14
CA HIS A 65 7.85 -3.96 0.20
C HIS A 65 8.79 -2.85 0.63
N LYS A 66 10.09 -2.98 0.34
CA LYS A 66 11.08 -1.94 0.63
C LYS A 66 10.73 -0.61 -0.02
N ARG A 67 10.35 -0.61 -1.29
CA ARG A 67 9.94 0.61 -2.00
C ARG A 67 8.65 1.20 -1.42
N ALA A 68 7.71 0.37 -1.03
CA ALA A 68 6.49 0.82 -0.39
C ALA A 68 6.74 1.45 0.99
N ILE A 69 7.61 0.85 1.82
CA ILE A 69 8.02 1.40 3.13
C ILE A 69 8.69 2.77 2.93
N LEU A 70 9.60 2.90 1.96
CA LEU A 70 10.24 4.18 1.63
C LEU A 70 9.26 5.24 1.12
N ALA A 71 8.15 4.81 0.53
CA ALA A 71 7.10 5.68 0.00
C ALA A 71 5.86 5.77 0.92
N ARG A 72 5.97 5.36 2.20
CA ARG A 72 4.82 5.25 3.11
C ARG A 72 4.00 6.53 3.21
N GLU A 73 4.65 7.69 3.27
CA GLU A 73 3.97 8.99 3.37
C GLU A 73 3.18 9.32 2.10
N VAL A 74 3.70 8.93 0.94
CA VAL A 74 3.01 9.08 -0.35
C VAL A 74 1.79 8.14 -0.39
N ILE A 75 1.96 6.89 0.05
CA ILE A 75 0.88 5.90 0.09
C ILE A 75 -0.23 6.35 1.06
N ASP A 76 0.11 6.74 2.29
CA ASP A 76 -0.84 7.20 3.29
C ASP A 76 -1.62 8.42 2.80
N LYS A 77 -0.95 9.33 2.08
CA LYS A 77 -1.60 10.50 1.47
C LYS A 77 -2.62 10.08 0.40
N ILE A 78 -2.27 9.16 -0.49
CA ILE A 78 -3.18 8.66 -1.54
C ILE A 78 -4.40 7.97 -0.92
N LEU A 79 -4.19 7.10 0.08
CA LEU A 79 -5.26 6.39 0.77
C LEU A 79 -6.23 7.37 1.44
N LYS A 80 -5.70 8.39 2.13
CA LYS A 80 -6.51 9.42 2.75
C LYS A 80 -7.31 10.25 1.73
N ASP A 81 -6.70 10.63 0.61
CA ASP A 81 -7.37 11.42 -0.41
C ASP A 81 -8.48 10.62 -1.13
N ASP A 82 -8.29 9.31 -1.31
CA ASP A 82 -9.32 8.39 -1.80
C ASP A 82 -10.51 8.32 -0.83
N GLN A 83 -10.25 8.12 0.46
CA GLN A 83 -11.27 8.08 1.50
C GLN A 83 -12.07 9.39 1.58
N GLU A 84 -11.39 10.54 1.57
CA GLU A 84 -12.05 11.84 1.52
C GLU A 84 -12.92 12.02 0.27
N SER A 85 -12.49 11.46 -0.87
CA SER A 85 -13.24 11.50 -2.12
C SER A 85 -14.49 10.62 -2.08
N VAL A 86 -14.42 9.46 -1.43
CA VAL A 86 -15.56 8.60 -1.13
C VAL A 86 -16.56 9.34 -0.25
N GLU A 87 -16.13 9.93 0.86
CA GLU A 87 -17.01 10.67 1.77
C GLU A 87 -17.72 11.84 1.08
N LYS A 88 -16.96 12.64 0.31
CA LYS A 88 -17.51 13.78 -0.45
C LYS A 88 -18.54 13.32 -1.47
N SER A 89 -18.31 12.17 -2.11
CA SER A 89 -19.25 11.59 -3.08
C SER A 89 -20.52 11.08 -2.42
N GLN A 90 -20.40 10.38 -1.29
CA GLN A 90 -21.56 9.93 -0.51
C GLN A 90 -22.42 11.10 0.00
N ARG A 91 -21.79 12.18 0.50
CA ARG A 91 -22.49 13.39 0.93
C ARG A 91 -23.25 14.04 -0.24
N LYS A 92 -22.66 14.08 -1.44
CA LYS A 92 -23.31 14.62 -2.65
C LYS A 92 -24.48 13.74 -3.11
N LEU A 93 -24.35 12.42 -3.10
CA LEU A 93 -25.41 11.48 -3.48
C LEU A 93 -26.63 11.58 -2.56
N ARG A 94 -26.42 11.73 -1.25
CA ARG A 94 -27.51 12.01 -0.30
C ARG A 94 -28.33 13.25 -0.67
N ASN A 95 -27.74 14.22 -1.37
CA ASN A 95 -28.38 15.46 -1.81
C ASN A 95 -28.84 15.43 -3.28
N LYS A 96 -28.54 14.39 -4.07
CA LYS A 96 -28.91 14.32 -5.49
C LYS A 96 -29.08 12.86 -5.95
N ASN A 97 -30.28 12.53 -6.43
CA ASN A 97 -30.70 11.16 -6.70
C ASN A 97 -29.99 10.44 -7.86
N ASN A 98 -29.05 11.07 -8.57
CA ASN A 98 -28.28 10.45 -9.65
C ASN A 98 -26.99 11.24 -9.89
N SER A 99 -25.83 10.71 -9.50
CA SER A 99 -24.53 11.15 -10.04
C SER A 99 -23.66 9.95 -10.35
N ALA A 100 -23.07 9.94 -11.55
CA ALA A 100 -22.03 8.97 -11.89
C ALA A 100 -20.87 9.10 -10.91
N THR A 101 -20.53 8.00 -10.22
CA THR A 101 -19.34 7.92 -9.36
C THR A 101 -18.12 7.76 -10.25
N ASP A 102 -17.06 8.55 -10.01
CA ASP A 102 -15.78 8.38 -10.70
C ASP A 102 -15.24 6.96 -10.41
N PRO A 103 -14.87 6.17 -11.44
CA PRO A 103 -14.41 4.80 -11.25
C PRO A 103 -13.12 4.68 -10.43
N ASN A 104 -12.40 5.79 -10.19
CA ASN A 104 -11.20 5.82 -9.35
C ASN A 104 -11.49 6.15 -7.88
N ILE A 105 -12.75 6.35 -7.48
CA ILE A 105 -13.12 6.62 -6.09
C ILE A 105 -13.36 5.31 -5.33
N GLY A 106 -12.70 5.18 -4.18
CA GLY A 106 -12.83 4.02 -3.30
C GLY A 106 -12.05 2.81 -3.80
N ILE A 107 -11.08 3.00 -4.70
CA ILE A 107 -10.30 1.89 -5.27
C ILE A 107 -9.48 1.17 -4.21
N PHE A 108 -9.18 1.81 -3.07
CA PHE A 108 -8.35 1.24 -2.01
C PHE A 108 -9.14 0.60 -0.87
N ASN A 109 -10.46 0.43 -0.99
CA ASN A 109 -11.31 -0.28 -0.01
C ASN A 109 -11.15 0.20 1.46
N ASP A 110 -10.96 1.50 1.69
CA ASP A 110 -10.80 2.10 3.02
C ASP A 110 -9.59 1.58 3.82
N VAL A 111 -8.58 1.05 3.12
CA VAL A 111 -7.32 0.62 3.74
C VAL A 111 -6.57 1.82 4.30
N SER A 112 -6.03 1.66 5.50
CA SER A 112 -5.11 2.62 6.13
C SER A 112 -4.07 1.87 6.94
N PHE A 113 -2.88 2.44 7.06
CA PHE A 113 -1.78 1.88 7.86
C PHE A 113 -1.45 2.84 9.01
N SER A 114 -1.40 2.31 10.21
CA SER A 114 -0.87 3.03 11.37
C SER A 114 0.67 3.01 11.37
N PRO A 115 1.32 3.89 12.15
CA PRO A 115 2.77 3.83 12.34
C PRO A 115 3.27 2.47 12.86
N VAL A 116 2.45 1.77 13.65
CA VAL A 116 2.76 0.42 14.16
C VAL A 116 2.70 -0.61 13.04
N ASP A 117 1.71 -0.50 12.14
CA ASP A 117 1.60 -1.40 10.99
C ASP A 117 2.82 -1.26 10.06
N TRP A 118 3.25 -0.02 9.81
CA TRP A 118 4.47 0.23 9.04
C TRP A 118 5.72 -0.35 9.70
N GLN A 119 5.81 -0.28 11.03
CA GLN A 119 6.92 -0.87 11.79
C GLN A 119 6.91 -2.41 11.71
N ASP A 120 5.74 -3.02 11.88
CA ASP A 120 5.57 -4.47 11.76
C ASP A 120 5.91 -4.97 10.33
N ILE A 121 5.51 -4.22 9.30
CA ILE A 121 5.86 -4.49 7.89
C ILE A 121 7.38 -4.36 7.67
N GLU A 122 8.01 -3.33 8.24
CA GLU A 122 9.46 -3.11 8.12
C GLU A 122 10.26 -4.22 8.82
N GLU A 123 9.84 -4.64 10.02
CA GLU A 123 10.42 -5.75 10.75
C GLU A 123 10.38 -7.04 9.92
N LEU A 124 9.21 -7.39 9.37
CA LEU A 124 9.05 -8.55 8.47
C LEU A 124 9.93 -8.46 7.23
N ASN A 125 9.99 -7.29 6.60
CA ASN A 125 10.79 -7.11 5.40
C ASN A 125 12.30 -7.24 5.70
N SER A 126 12.73 -6.91 6.93
CA SER A 126 14.09 -7.13 7.40
C SER A 126 14.43 -8.62 7.56
N GLU A 127 13.48 -9.46 7.97
CA GLU A 127 13.67 -10.92 8.00
C GLU A 127 13.83 -11.51 6.60
N LEU A 128 13.08 -11.00 5.62
CA LEU A 128 13.21 -11.38 4.21
C LEU A 128 14.61 -11.06 3.65
N LYS A 129 15.24 -9.97 4.11
CA LYS A 129 16.62 -9.63 3.77
C LYS A 129 17.61 -10.70 4.25
N VAL A 130 17.39 -11.26 5.44
CA VAL A 130 18.27 -12.27 6.07
C VAL A 130 18.17 -13.62 5.36
N ILE A 131 17.01 -13.97 4.81
CA ILE A 131 16.77 -15.23 4.09
C ILE A 131 17.30 -15.19 2.63
N SER A 132 17.70 -14.02 2.14
CA SER A 132 18.48 -13.87 0.90
C SER A 132 19.98 -13.68 1.22
N PRO A 133 20.67 -14.58 1.94
CA PRO A 133 22.09 -14.41 2.13
C PRO A 133 22.71 -14.62 0.75
N THR A 134 23.34 -13.56 0.23
CA THR A 134 24.56 -13.76 -0.54
C THR A 134 24.34 -14.57 -1.84
N LEU A 135 23.75 -13.93 -2.84
CA LEU A 135 24.34 -14.05 -4.19
C LEU A 135 25.70 -13.33 -4.11
N MET A 136 26.69 -14.04 -3.56
CA MET A 136 28.08 -13.79 -3.91
C MET A 136 28.23 -14.28 -5.35
N ILE A 137 28.63 -13.34 -6.21
CA ILE A 137 29.14 -13.51 -7.58
C ILE A 137 28.06 -13.71 -8.65
#